data_AF-A0A1F8V9X2-F1
#
_entry.id   AF-A0A1F8V9X2-F1
#
_cell.length_a   1.000
_cell.length_b   1.000
_cell.length_c   1.000
_cell.angle_alpha   90.00
_cell.angle_beta   90.00
_cell.angle_gamma   90.00
#
_symmetry.space_group_name_H-M   'P 1'
#
loop_
_entity.id
_entity.type
_entity.pdbx_description
1 polymer ?
#
loop_
_entity_poly.entity_id
_entity_poly.type
_entity_poly.pdbx_seq_one_letter_code
_entity_poly.pdbx_strand_id
1 'polypeptide(L)'
;MKTLGQTLIEAVKEAIEHKGKGNIIRPKVDIAEVRKKLGMTQKEFSVQYYIKLQTLRNWEQGKRTPDTTTLAYLTCIALKPKIVLKMLHPRKAK
;
A
#
# COMPACT_ATOMS: atom_id res chain seq x y z
N MET A 1 -27.18 39.27 4.50
CA MET A 1 -26.76 38.16 5.38
C MET A 1 -27.21 36.87 4.70
N LYS A 2 -26.33 35.88 4.49
CA LYS A 2 -26.74 34.62 3.84
C LYS A 2 -27.73 33.89 4.76
N THR A 3 -28.77 33.29 4.18
CA THR A 3 -29.71 32.49 4.96
C THR A 3 -29.11 31.13 5.29
N LEU A 4 -29.66 30.44 6.28
CA LEU A 4 -29.25 29.08 6.64
C LEU A 4 -29.32 28.15 5.42
N GLY A 5 -30.39 28.25 4.61
CA GLY A 5 -30.55 27.46 3.40
C GLY A 5 -29.46 27.71 2.35
N GLN A 6 -29.04 28.96 2.15
CA GLN A 6 -27.94 29.30 1.24
C GLN A 6 -26.61 28.73 1.73
N THR A 7 -26.38 28.78 3.04
CA THR A 7 -25.16 28.26 3.67
C THR A 7 -25.06 26.73 3.54
N LEU A 8 -26.18 26.03 3.72
CA LEU A 8 -26.24 24.56 3.58
C LEU A 8 -26.03 24.12 2.12
N ILE A 9 -26.60 24.83 1.15
CA ILE A 9 -26.41 24.54 -0.27
C ILE A 9 -24.95 24.74 -0.68
N GLU A 10 -24.29 25.78 -0.18
CA GLU A 10 -22.85 26.00 -0.42
C GLU A 10 -21.99 24.89 0.18
N ALA A 11 -22.23 24.50 1.43
CA ALA A 11 -21.47 23.43 2.08
C ALA A 11 -21.63 22.08 1.36
N VAL A 12 -22.82 21.76 0.87
CA VAL A 12 -23.07 20.53 0.08
C VAL A 12 -22.40 20.60 -1.28
N LYS A 13 -22.42 21.76 -1.96
CA LYS A 13 -21.70 21.95 -3.23
C LYS A 13 -20.19 21.80 -3.05
N GLU A 14 -19.63 22.41 -2.00
CA GLU A 14 -18.22 22.23 -1.65
C GLU A 14 -17.89 20.76 -1.36
N ALA A 15 -18.73 20.03 -0.63
CA ALA A 15 -18.53 18.60 -0.37
C ALA A 15 -18.61 17.74 -1.65
N ILE A 16 -19.48 18.08 -2.60
CA ILE A 16 -19.57 17.42 -3.91
C ILE A 16 -18.35 17.73 -4.77
N GLU A 17 -17.83 18.96 -4.76
CA GLU A 17 -16.61 19.33 -5.47
C GLU A 17 -15.36 18.68 -4.85
N HIS A 18 -15.36 18.53 -3.53
CA HIS A 18 -14.33 17.88 -2.75
C HIS A 18 -14.63 16.38 -2.51
N LYS A 19 -15.11 15.66 -3.54
CA LYS A 19 -15.35 14.20 -3.51
C LYS A 19 -14.21 13.45 -2.81
N GLY A 20 -14.35 13.13 -1.53
CA GLY A 20 -13.50 12.19 -0.79
C GLY A 20 -11.99 12.32 -1.04
N LYS A 21 -11.46 13.52 -1.30
CA LYS A 21 -10.03 13.75 -1.53
C LYS A 21 -9.31 13.91 -0.20
N GLY A 22 -9.48 12.96 0.71
CA GLY A 22 -8.43 12.72 1.67
C GLY A 22 -7.19 12.41 0.85
N ASN A 23 -6.25 13.35 0.75
CA ASN A 23 -4.99 13.14 0.04
C ASN A 23 -4.19 12.10 0.83
N ILE A 24 -4.52 10.83 0.64
CA ILE A 24 -3.73 9.73 1.17
C ILE A 24 -2.44 9.73 0.36
N ILE A 25 -1.38 10.27 0.96
CA ILE A 25 -0.04 10.24 0.38
C ILE A 25 0.35 8.76 0.26
N ARG A 26 0.38 8.26 -0.98
CA ARG A 26 0.77 6.89 -1.27
C ARG A 26 2.30 6.81 -1.35
N PRO A 27 2.95 5.94 -0.57
CA PRO A 27 4.37 5.67 -0.75
C PRO A 27 4.61 5.19 -2.19
N LYS A 28 5.60 5.78 -2.87
CA LYS A 28 6.08 5.26 -4.15
C LYS A 28 7.17 4.21 -3.84
N VAL A 29 6.89 2.96 -4.17
CA VAL A 29 7.81 1.83 -3.96
C VAL A 29 7.95 1.07 -5.26
N ASP A 30 9.17 0.93 -5.76
CA ASP A 30 9.47 -0.02 -6.83
C ASP A 30 9.60 -1.42 -6.23
N ILE A 31 8.58 -2.24 -6.47
CA ILE A 31 8.46 -3.59 -5.90
C ILE A 31 9.54 -4.53 -6.45
N ALA A 32 9.85 -4.40 -7.73
CA ALA A 32 10.86 -5.23 -8.37
C ALA A 32 12.25 -4.88 -7.83
N GLU A 33 12.52 -3.60 -7.62
CA GLU A 33 13.76 -3.13 -7.00
C GLU A 33 13.92 -3.63 -5.56
N VAL A 34 12.86 -3.52 -4.73
CA VAL A 34 12.86 -4.04 -3.35
C VAL A 34 13.20 -5.53 -3.35
N ARG A 35 12.52 -6.34 -4.17
CA ARG A 35 12.81 -7.77 -4.24
C ARG A 35 14.23 -8.07 -4.71
N LYS A 36 14.70 -7.38 -5.76
CA LYS A 36 16.05 -7.56 -6.31
C LYS A 36 17.13 -7.21 -5.28
N LYS A 37 16.96 -6.13 -4.52
CA LYS A 37 17.87 -5.73 -3.42
C LYS A 37 17.97 -6.79 -2.33
N LEU A 38 16.93 -7.60 -2.13
CA LEU A 38 16.95 -8.73 -1.20
C LEU A 38 17.54 -10.01 -1.78
N GLY A 39 17.93 -10.02 -3.06
CA GLY A 39 18.49 -11.20 -3.72
C GLY A 39 17.48 -12.35 -3.90
N MET A 40 16.18 -12.06 -3.87
CA MET A 40 15.12 -13.07 -3.90
C MET A 40 14.51 -13.22 -5.30
N THR A 41 14.21 -14.47 -5.67
CA THR A 41 13.29 -14.78 -6.78
C THR A 41 11.87 -14.31 -6.45
N GLN A 42 11.00 -14.18 -7.46
CA GLN A 42 9.58 -13.85 -7.24
C GLN A 42 8.89 -14.90 -6.34
N LYS A 43 9.26 -16.17 -6.46
CA LYS A 43 8.70 -17.26 -5.66
C LYS A 43 9.13 -17.17 -4.20
N GLU A 44 10.42 -16.92 -3.94
CA GLU A 44 10.91 -16.75 -2.57
C GLU A 44 10.27 -15.54 -1.90
N PHE A 45 10.24 -14.39 -2.58
CA PHE A 45 9.61 -13.17 -2.05
C PHE A 45 8.13 -13.40 -1.74
N SER A 46 7.42 -14.10 -2.65
CA SER A 46 6.01 -14.48 -2.48
C SER A 46 5.79 -15.30 -1.20
N VAL A 47 6.61 -16.32 -0.97
CA VAL A 47 6.51 -17.21 0.20
C VAL A 47 6.89 -16.47 1.49
N GLN A 48 8.02 -15.76 1.49
CA GLN A 48 8.58 -15.13 2.69
C GLN A 48 7.72 -13.97 3.23
N TYR A 49 7.05 -13.23 2.34
CA TYR A 49 6.24 -12.06 2.70
C TYR A 49 4.74 -12.28 2.52
N TYR A 50 4.30 -13.52 2.31
CA TYR A 50 2.88 -13.90 2.18
C TYR A 50 2.11 -13.12 1.09
N ILE A 51 2.79 -12.83 -0.03
CA ILE A 51 2.18 -12.17 -1.19
C ILE A 51 1.97 -13.23 -2.27
N LYS A 52 0.75 -13.39 -2.79
CA LYS A 52 0.48 -14.35 -3.88
C LYS A 52 1.39 -14.08 -5.07
N LEU A 53 2.06 -15.11 -5.59
CA LEU A 53 3.02 -14.99 -6.69
C LEU A 53 2.43 -14.29 -7.93
N GLN A 54 1.19 -14.62 -8.30
CA GLN A 54 0.52 -13.99 -9.43
C GLN A 54 0.27 -12.49 -9.20
N THR A 55 -0.05 -12.11 -7.95
CA THR A 55 -0.23 -10.72 -7.55
C THR A 55 1.08 -9.94 -7.67
N LEU A 56 2.18 -10.50 -7.14
CA LEU A 56 3.51 -9.90 -7.26
C LEU A 56 3.91 -9.68 -8.72
N ARG A 57 3.69 -10.68 -9.58
CA ARG A 57 3.95 -10.57 -11.03
C ARG A 57 3.14 -9.46 -11.69
N ASN A 58 1.84 -9.37 -11.38
CA ASN A 58 0.99 -8.34 -11.93
C ASN A 58 1.46 -6.93 -11.51
N TRP A 59 1.98 -6.76 -10.29
CA TRP A 59 2.53 -5.50 -9.84
C TRP A 59 3.88 -5.16 -10.49
N GLU A 60 4.84 -6.10 -10.51
CA GLU A 60 6.16 -5.86 -11.13
C GLU A 60 6.08 -5.62 -12.63
N GLN A 61 5.04 -6.14 -13.31
CA GLN A 61 4.77 -5.90 -14.73
C GLN A 61 3.90 -4.66 -14.99
N GLY A 62 3.48 -3.94 -13.94
CA GLY A 62 2.60 -2.76 -14.08
C GLY A 62 1.16 -3.07 -14.50
N LYS A 63 0.75 -4.34 -14.56
CA LYS A 63 -0.63 -4.74 -14.92
C LYS A 63 -1.65 -4.36 -13.86
N ARG A 64 -1.22 -4.23 -12.59
CA ARG A 64 -2.04 -3.74 -11.47
C ARG A 64 -1.21 -2.86 -10.57
N THR A 65 -1.87 -1.94 -9.89
CA THR A 65 -1.26 -1.12 -8.82
C THR A 65 -1.69 -1.68 -7.46
N PRO A 66 -0.78 -1.82 -6.47
CA PRO A 66 -1.17 -2.21 -5.12
C PRO A 66 -2.04 -1.15 -4.44
N ASP A 67 -2.90 -1.56 -3.52
CA ASP A 67 -3.63 -0.64 -2.67
C ASP A 67 -2.71 0.05 -1.63
N THR A 68 -3.25 1.06 -0.95
CA THR A 68 -2.48 1.87 0.02
C THR A 68 -1.89 1.02 1.15
N THR A 69 -2.65 0.07 1.71
CA THR A 69 -2.21 -0.79 2.80
C THR A 69 -1.05 -1.67 2.37
N THR A 70 -1.16 -2.20 1.15
CA THR A 70 -0.11 -3.01 0.53
C THR A 70 1.15 -2.17 0.28
N LEU A 71 1.02 -0.94 -0.20
CA LEU A 71 2.16 -0.02 -0.37
C LEU A 71 2.84 0.29 0.97
N ALA A 72 2.07 0.48 2.04
CA ALA A 72 2.62 0.66 3.39
C ALA A 72 3.41 -0.58 3.83
N TYR A 73 2.86 -1.78 3.64
CA TYR A 73 3.55 -3.03 3.94
C TYR A 73 4.84 -3.22 3.12
N LEU A 74 4.79 -2.96 1.81
CA LEU A 74 5.97 -3.01 0.93
C LEU A 74 7.03 -1.98 1.33
N THR A 75 6.62 -0.81 1.83
CA THR A 75 7.52 0.19 2.41
C THR A 75 8.22 -0.35 3.65
N CYS A 76 7.50 -1.02 4.55
CA CYS A 76 8.09 -1.67 5.72
C CYS A 76 9.11 -2.75 5.32
N ILE A 77 8.81 -3.56 4.31
CA ILE A 77 9.75 -4.56 3.77
C ILE A 77 10.99 -3.88 3.21
N ALA A 78 10.83 -2.81 2.43
CA ALA A 78 11.95 -2.07 1.85
C ALA A 78 12.89 -1.50 2.93
N LEU A 79 12.33 -0.98 4.03
CA LEU A 79 13.09 -0.34 5.10
C LEU A 79 13.71 -1.35 6.08
N LYS A 80 12.97 -2.39 6.47
CA LYS A 80 13.34 -3.31 7.57
C LYS A 80 12.97 -4.77 7.25
N PRO A 81 13.52 -5.36 6.17
CA PRO A 81 13.11 -6.69 5.69
C PRO A 81 13.28 -7.79 6.75
N LYS A 82 14.41 -7.80 7.47
CA LYS A 82 14.69 -8.79 8.53
C LYS A 82 13.72 -8.73 9.71
N ILE A 83 13.26 -7.53 10.07
CA ILE A 83 12.32 -7.32 11.18
C ILE A 83 10.95 -7.85 10.76
N VAL A 84 10.50 -7.49 9.55
CA VAL A 84 9.23 -7.97 9.00
C VAL A 84 9.22 -9.50 8.93
N LEU A 85 10.29 -10.12 8.41
CA LEU A 85 10.42 -11.58 8.38
C LEU A 85 10.36 -12.21 9.77
N LYS A 86 11.03 -11.62 10.77
CA LYS A 86 10.99 -12.11 12.16
C LYS A 86 9.57 -12.03 12.75
N MET A 87 8.81 -10.99 12.42
CA MET A 87 7.42 -10.83 12.87
C MET A 87 6.48 -11.83 12.21
N LEU A 88 6.69 -12.12 10.92
CA LEU A 88 5.87 -13.06 10.15
C LEU A 88 6.17 -14.52 10.47
N HIS A 89 7.42 -14.83 10.83
CA HIS A 89 7.86 -16.16 11.22
C HIS A 89 8.26 -16.18 12.70
N PRO A 90 7.32 -15.98 13.64
CA PRO A 90 7.64 -16.08 15.06
C PRO A 90 8.14 -17.50 15.33
N ARG A 91 9.28 -17.62 16.03
CA ARG A 91 9.70 -18.94 16.53
C ARG A 91 8.54 -19.50 17.35
N LYS A 92 8.12 -20.73 17.07
CA LYS A 92 7.17 -21.44 17.92
C LYS A 92 7.70 -21.34 19.35
N ALA A 93 6.91 -20.78 20.26
CA ALA A 93 7.16 -20.94 21.67
C ALA A 93 7.22 -22.46 21.93
N LYS A 94 8.33 -22.89 22.53
CA LYS A 94 8.57 -24.29 22.87
C LYS A 94 7.69 -24.67 24.05
#